data_AF-A0A0F9RHX1-F1
#
_entry.id   AF-A0A0F9RHX1-F1
#
_cell.length_a   1.000
_cell.length_b   1.000
_cell.length_c   1.000
_cell.angle_alpha   90.00
_cell.angle_beta   90.00
_cell.angle_gamma   90.00
#
_symmetry.space_group_name_H-M   'P 1'
#
loop_
_entity.id
_entity.type
_entity.pdbx_description
1 polymer ?
#
loop_
_entity_poly.entity_id
_entity_poly.type
_entity_poly.pdbx_seq_one_letter_code
_entity_poly.pdbx_strand_id
1 'polypeptide(L)' 'MSIEQIDVVDAFVEIAREDSSFPLPLMKLVLVAFAKKLGLEPVELAHLIGERDRELHDEPLPYTGDAAEGLE' A
#
# COMPACT_ATOMS: atom_id res chain seq x y z
N MET A 1 4.05 -24.03 -1.19
CA MET A 1 3.51 -23.04 -0.23
C MET A 1 2.51 -22.19 -0.99
N SER A 2 1.29 -22.04 -0.48
CA SER A 2 0.40 -20.98 -0.96
C SER A 2 0.82 -19.69 -0.25
N ILE A 3 0.82 -18.59 -0.99
CA ILE A 3 0.99 -17.25 -0.42
C ILE A 3 -0.43 -16.78 -0.09
N GLU A 4 -0.68 -16.37 1.14
CA GLU A 4 -1.95 -15.78 1.54
C GLU A 4 -2.02 -14.31 1.11
N GLN A 5 -3.21 -13.75 0.97
CA GLN A 5 -3.35 -12.32 0.61
C GLN A 5 -2.64 -11.40 1.59
N ILE A 6 -2.63 -11.76 2.88
CA ILE A 6 -1.95 -10.99 3.93
C ILE A 6 -0.43 -10.97 3.72
N ASP A 7 0.18 -12.08 3.30
CA ASP A 7 1.62 -12.15 3.02
C ASP A 7 2.04 -11.20 1.88
N VAL A 8 1.15 -10.99 0.89
CA VAL A 8 1.40 -10.07 -0.23
C VAL A 8 1.33 -8.62 0.23
N VAL A 9 0.39 -8.30 1.12
CA VAL A 9 0.25 -6.95 1.71
C VAL A 9 1.45 -6.63 2.59
N ASP A 10 1.88 -7.58 3.43
CA ASP A 10 3.07 -7.45 4.28
C ASP A 10 4.32 -7.18 3.43
N ALA A 11 4.53 -7.96 2.38
CA ALA A 11 5.65 -7.75 1.46
C ALA A 11 5.60 -6.38 0.78
N PHE A 12 4.42 -5.88 0.42
CA PHE A 12 4.26 -4.54 -0.15
C PHE A 12 4.67 -3.45 0.85
N VAL A 13 4.24 -3.56 2.11
CA VAL A 13 4.61 -2.62 3.18
C VAL A 13 6.13 -2.59 3.38
N GLU A 14 6.78 -3.75 3.49
CA GLU A 14 8.23 -3.82 3.67
C GLU A 14 9.00 -3.21 2.50
N ILE A 15 8.60 -3.52 1.25
CA ILE A 15 9.22 -2.93 0.06
C ILE A 15 9.10 -1.41 0.07
N ALA A 16 7.92 -0.88 0.41
CA ALA A 16 7.67 0.55 0.44
C ALA A 16 8.45 1.27 1.56
N ARG A 17 8.78 0.57 2.66
CA ARG A 17 9.66 1.06 3.73
C ARG A 17 11.14 1.02 3.36
N GLU A 18 11.59 -0.05 2.72
CA GLU A 18 12.98 -0.20 2.30
C GLU A 18 13.36 0.81 1.22
N ASP A 19 12.44 1.11 0.28
CA ASP A 19 12.68 2.04 -0.82
C ASP A 19 11.87 3.34 -0.66
N SER A 20 12.29 4.19 0.27
CA SER A 20 11.75 5.54 0.45
C SER A 20 12.13 6.51 -0.69
N SER A 21 12.93 6.06 -1.68
CA SER A 21 13.33 6.85 -2.84
C SER A 21 12.34 6.72 -4.01
N PHE A 22 11.38 5.80 -3.92
CA PHE A 22 10.43 5.57 -4.99
C PHE A 22 9.52 6.80 -5.19
N PRO A 23 9.42 7.36 -6.41
CA PRO A 23 8.60 8.54 -6.63
C PRO A 23 7.12 8.30 -6.31
N LEU A 24 6.54 9.12 -5.43
CA LEU A 24 5.14 9.00 -4.99
C LEU A 24 4.13 8.85 -6.14
N PRO A 25 4.22 9.59 -7.27
CA PRO A 25 3.28 9.39 -8.39
C PRO A 25 3.36 8.00 -9.01
N LEU A 26 4.54 7.39 -9.05
CA LEU A 26 4.71 6.02 -9.55
C LEU A 26 4.17 5.01 -8.54
N MET A 27 4.34 5.25 -7.23
CA MET A 27 3.77 4.39 -6.18
C MET A 27 2.24 4.36 -6.25
N LYS A 28 1.60 5.52 -6.50
CA LYS A 28 0.16 5.61 -6.75
C LYS A 28 -0.27 4.74 -7.94
N LEU A 29 0.48 4.74 -9.05
CA LEU A 29 0.19 3.89 -10.20
C LEU A 29 0.29 2.40 -9.88
N VAL A 30 1.31 2.00 -9.11
CA VAL A 30 1.46 0.62 -8.66
C VAL A 30 0.28 0.21 -7.78
N LEU A 31 -0.13 1.04 -6.84
CA LEU A 31 -1.28 0.79 -5.96
C LEU A 31 -2.57 0.61 -6.74
N VAL A 32 -2.84 1.48 -7.73
CA VAL A 32 -4.01 1.36 -8.62
C VAL A 32 -3.97 0.05 -9.42
N ALA A 33 -2.82 -0.30 -10.00
CA ALA A 33 -2.66 -1.55 -10.73
C ALA A 33 -2.84 -2.77 -9.82
N PHE A 34 -2.36 -2.69 -8.58
CA PHE A 34 -2.46 -3.76 -7.59
C PHE A 34 -3.92 -3.96 -7.14
N ALA A 35 -4.63 -2.88 -6.80
CA ALA A 35 -6.04 -2.93 -6.44
C ALA A 35 -6.88 -3.58 -7.56
N LYS A 36 -6.64 -3.17 -8.81
CA LYS A 36 -7.29 -3.76 -9.99
C LYS A 36 -7.03 -5.26 -10.14
N LYS A 37 -5.85 -5.74 -9.78
CA LYS A 37 -5.52 -7.18 -9.83
C LYS A 37 -6.19 -7.99 -8.74
N LEU A 38 -6.46 -7.36 -7.59
CA LEU A 38 -7.18 -7.95 -6.48
C LEU A 38 -8.71 -7.81 -6.60
N GLY A 39 -9.20 -7.01 -7.56
CA GLY A 39 -10.62 -6.70 -7.69
C GLY A 39 -11.13 -5.76 -6.61
N LEU A 40 -10.24 -4.92 -6.06
CA LEU A 40 -10.54 -3.91 -5.04
C LEU A 40 -10.49 -2.51 -5.65
N GLU A 41 -11.16 -1.57 -5.00
CA GLU A 41 -10.95 -0.15 -5.30
C GLU A 41 -9.58 0.30 -4.74
N PRO A 42 -8.87 1.22 -5.43
CA PRO A 42 -7.57 1.71 -4.96
C PRO A 42 -7.60 2.27 -3.52
N VAL A 43 -8.70 2.92 -3.15
CA VAL A 43 -8.89 3.47 -1.79
C VAL A 43 -9.04 2.37 -0.73
N GLU A 44 -9.68 1.25 -1.07
CA GLU A 44 -9.83 0.11 -0.16
C GLU A 44 -8.48 -0.54 0.10
N LEU A 45 -7.70 -0.75 -0.97
CA LEU A 45 -6.36 -1.31 -0.84
C LEU A 45 -5.42 -0.35 -0.07
N ALA A 46 -5.51 0.96 -0.30
CA ALA A 46 -4.74 1.94 0.45
C ALA A 46 -5.02 1.87 1.96
N HIS A 47 -6.29 1.77 2.36
CA HIS A 47 -6.67 1.59 3.76
C HIS A 47 -6.12 0.29 4.34
N LEU A 48 -6.27 -0.84 3.64
CA LEU A 48 -5.74 -2.12 4.10
C LEU A 48 -4.22 -2.08 4.31
N ILE A 49 -3.48 -1.51 3.36
CA ILE A 49 -2.03 -1.34 3.47
C ILE A 49 -1.69 -0.42 4.65
N GLY A 50 -2.42 0.68 4.83
CA GLY A 50 -2.18 1.62 5.94
C GLY A 50 -2.47 1.04 7.32
N GLU A 51 -3.55 0.28 7.47
CA GLU A 51 -3.86 -0.45 8.69
C GLU A 51 -2.77 -1.49 8.98
N ARG A 52 -2.36 -2.25 7.96
CA ARG A 52 -1.33 -3.28 8.10
C ARG A 52 0.05 -2.70 8.42
N ASP A 53 0.41 -1.58 7.81
CA ASP A 53 1.66 -0.87 8.08
C ASP A 53 1.72 -0.38 9.53
N ARG A 54 0.60 0.15 10.05
CA ARG A 54 0.50 0.51 11.47
C ARG A 54 0.63 -0.69 12.40
N GLU A 55 0.05 -1.84 12.05
CA GLU A 55 0.18 -3.08 12.85
C GLU A 55 1.61 -3.60 12.89
N LEU A 56 2.36 -3.48 11.80
CA LEU A 56 3.73 -3.99 11.68
C LEU A 56 4.76 -3.03 12.29
N HIS A 57 4.52 -1.72 12.24
CA HIS A 57 5.57 -0.71 12.49
C HIS A 57 5.14 0.51 13.34
N ASP A 58 3.98 0.46 14.00
CA ASP A 58 3.39 1.50 14.88
C ASP A 58 3.00 2.84 14.20
N GLU A 59 3.75 3.35 13.22
CA GLU A 59 3.46 4.59 12.48
C GLU A 59 3.44 4.34 10.97
N PRO A 60 2.33 4.59 10.25
CA PRO A 60 2.24 4.25 8.84
C PRO A 60 2.92 5.29 7.93
N LEU A 61 3.39 4.86 6.76
CA LEU A 61 4.05 5.73 5.79
C LEU A 61 3.10 6.78 5.20
N PRO A 62 3.58 7.97 4.81
CA PRO A 62 2.74 9.09 4.37
C PRO A 62 1.85 8.81 3.15
N TYR A 63 2.12 7.75 2.39
CA TYR A 63 1.27 7.36 1.27
C TYR A 63 -0.05 6.71 1.70
N THR A 64 -0.28 6.44 3.00
CA THR A 64 -1.40 5.64 3.49
C THR A 64 -2.60 6.43 4.05
N GLY A 65 -2.65 7.77 3.98
CA GLY A 65 -3.89 8.41 4.44
C GLY A 65 -3.97 9.92 4.48
N ASP A 66 -2.95 10.63 4.96
CA ASP A 66 -3.03 12.10 4.99
C ASP A 66 -2.74 12.74 3.61
N ALA A 67 -2.17 11.97 2.68
CA ALA A 67 -1.94 12.35 1.28
C ALA A 67 -2.93 11.71 0.28
N ALA A 68 -4.06 11.17 0.76
CA ALA A 68 -5.16 10.71 -0.10
C ALA A 68 -5.89 11.87 -0.81
N GLU A 69 -5.56 13.13 -0.48
CA GLU A 69 -5.88 14.29 -1.32
C GLU A 69 -5.13 14.16 -2.67
N GLY A 70 -5.87 13.84 -3.73
CA GLY A 70 -5.32 13.66 -5.09
C GLY A 70 -5.27 12.22 -5.58
N LEU A 71 -6.18 11.37 -5.11
CA LEU A 71 -6.62 10.14 -5.80
C LEU A 71 -8.03 10.33 -6.42
N GLU A 72 -8.40 11.57 -6.75
CA GLU A 72 -9.56 11.89 -7.59
C GLU A 72 -9.31 11.59 -9.07
#